data_AF-A0A816BNX5-F1
#
_entry.id   AF-A0A816BNX5-F1
#
_cell.length_a   1.000
_cell.length_b   1.000
_cell.length_c   1.000
_cell.angle_alpha   90.00
_cell.angle_beta   90.00
_cell.angle_gamma   90.00
#
_symmetry.space_group_name_H-M   'P 1'
#
loop_
_entity.id
_entity.type
_entity.pdbx_description
1 polymer ?
#
loop_
_entity_poly.entity_id
_entity_poly.type
_entity_poly.pdbx_seq_one_letter_code
_entity_poly.pdbx_strand_id
1 'polypeptide(L)'
;MYPVFLLETYGTLLSSEDLSCWSVFTCASGSTNSMIGAAHLSGIKNGIVIDIGVIVNGRPRQTQTNSRLIDDIRVNIPVADTVSLPLGGGTIIHVNEKEHTVQVEPDSVAYRLDQEGLAFGGKTMTGTDIALAAALATGIGHCFAKLSSFIVEPTFDENGVWCIDSIDIEYIAYGTGILGSGGGGKYKMCVVSPSFFAASSDLIVGAGFMGAPTVSHELLPNGHECLEAVNVLEKYLSTNIAVKKDIFCIDGDAMGRAFPYLNQCLSSIHGLPATPSWLCDVRSGTIIGTDESISNSQELEAFFRKECTERGLCVGVAFPPIHGTAWS
;
A
#
# COMPACT_ATOMS: atom_id res chain seq x y z
N MET A 1 -14.76 36.11 -34.12
CA MET A 1 -13.84 35.02 -33.76
C MET A 1 -13.88 34.92 -32.25
N TYR A 2 -14.23 33.77 -31.68
CA TYR A 2 -14.23 33.61 -30.22
C TYR A 2 -12.79 33.39 -29.74
N PRO A 3 -12.43 33.88 -28.55
CA PRO A 3 -11.09 33.67 -28.02
C PRO A 3 -10.87 32.17 -27.74
N VAL A 4 -9.72 31.65 -28.17
CA VAL A 4 -9.32 30.26 -27.95
C VAL A 4 -8.31 30.23 -26.81
N PHE A 5 -8.56 29.39 -25.81
CA PHE A 5 -7.66 29.17 -24.69
C PHE A 5 -7.25 27.70 -24.64
N LEU A 6 -5.99 27.45 -24.26
CA LEU A 6 -5.49 26.12 -23.96
C LEU A 6 -5.20 25.98 -22.47
N LEU A 7 -5.17 24.72 -22.03
CA LEU A 7 -4.88 24.39 -20.64
C LEU A 7 -3.36 24.41 -20.39
N GLU A 8 -2.98 24.97 -19.24
CA GLU A 8 -1.60 25.11 -18.79
C GLU A 8 -1.26 24.14 -17.64
N THR A 9 0.02 23.81 -17.45
CA THR A 9 0.54 22.96 -16.35
C THR A 9 0.32 23.51 -14.95
N TYR A 10 -0.04 24.79 -14.81
CA TYR A 10 -0.42 25.39 -13.54
C TYR A 10 -1.91 25.23 -13.21
N GLY A 11 -2.70 24.66 -14.13
CA GLY A 11 -4.14 24.55 -13.96
C GLY A 11 -4.89 25.81 -14.34
N THR A 12 -4.33 26.58 -15.27
CA THR A 12 -4.82 27.87 -15.76
C THR A 12 -5.06 27.81 -17.27
N LEU A 13 -5.56 28.92 -17.81
CA LEU A 13 -5.79 29.11 -19.24
C LEU A 13 -4.67 29.94 -19.86
N LEU A 14 -4.15 29.49 -21.00
CA LEU A 14 -3.18 30.18 -21.84
C LEU A 14 -3.87 30.69 -23.11
N SER A 15 -3.65 31.95 -23.47
CA SER A 15 -4.27 32.56 -24.66
C SER A 15 -3.65 32.04 -25.96
N SER A 16 -4.39 32.16 -27.06
CA SER A 16 -3.87 31.80 -28.39
C SER A 16 -2.62 32.58 -28.80
N GLU A 17 -2.52 33.83 -28.37
CA GLU A 17 -1.42 34.74 -28.65
C GLU A 17 -0.14 34.30 -27.90
N ASP A 18 -0.29 33.91 -26.63
CA ASP A 18 0.82 33.52 -25.75
C ASP A 18 1.38 32.13 -26.06
N LEU A 19 0.59 31.25 -26.70
CA LEU A 19 1.01 29.90 -27.08
C LEU A 19 2.29 29.84 -27.91
N SER A 20 2.48 30.83 -28.79
CA SER A 20 3.65 30.89 -29.66
C SER A 20 4.97 31.00 -28.88
N CYS A 21 4.93 31.61 -27.70
CA CYS A 21 6.08 31.81 -26.83
C CYS A 21 6.18 30.74 -25.72
N TRP A 22 5.05 30.14 -25.33
CA TRP A 22 4.92 29.37 -24.09
C TRP A 22 4.33 27.96 -24.26
N SER A 23 4.42 27.39 -25.46
CA SER A 23 3.85 26.08 -25.81
C SER A 23 4.25 24.94 -24.87
N VAL A 24 5.46 24.98 -24.29
CA VAL A 24 5.95 23.97 -23.34
C VAL A 24 5.07 23.83 -22.09
N PHE A 25 4.38 24.89 -21.68
CA PHE A 25 3.46 24.86 -20.54
C PHE A 25 2.13 24.16 -20.84
N THR A 26 1.92 23.69 -22.07
CA THR A 26 0.76 22.84 -22.42
C THR A 26 1.05 21.36 -22.28
N CYS A 27 2.32 20.96 -22.18
CA CYS A 27 2.72 19.56 -21.97
C CYS A 27 2.21 19.05 -20.62
N ALA A 28 1.51 17.92 -20.60
CA ALA A 28 0.92 17.35 -19.37
C ALA A 28 -0.06 18.29 -18.62
N SER A 29 -0.65 19.29 -19.28
CA SER A 29 -1.67 20.14 -18.65
C SER A 29 -2.96 19.40 -18.36
N GLY A 30 -3.29 18.36 -19.13
CA GLY A 30 -4.50 17.56 -18.96
C GLY A 30 -4.64 16.97 -17.55
N SER A 31 -3.60 16.30 -17.04
CA SER A 31 -3.60 15.70 -15.70
C SER A 31 -3.83 16.75 -14.61
N THR A 32 -3.12 17.88 -14.69
CA THR A 32 -3.25 19.00 -13.76
C THR A 32 -4.69 19.50 -13.68
N ASN A 33 -5.30 19.75 -14.82
CA ASN A 33 -6.65 20.31 -14.89
C ASN A 33 -7.72 19.28 -14.48
N SER A 34 -7.53 18.00 -14.82
CA SER A 34 -8.38 16.92 -14.33
C SER A 34 -8.33 16.79 -12.80
N MET A 35 -7.15 16.94 -12.18
CA MET A 35 -7.03 16.95 -10.72
C MET A 35 -7.72 18.17 -10.08
N ILE A 36 -7.66 19.34 -10.71
CA ILE A 36 -8.39 20.53 -10.23
C ILE A 36 -9.91 20.31 -10.35
N GLY A 37 -10.37 19.74 -11.47
CA GLY A 37 -11.75 19.35 -11.65
C GLY A 37 -12.21 18.35 -10.59
N ALA A 38 -11.42 17.31 -10.33
CA ALA A 38 -11.68 16.32 -9.30
C ALA A 38 -11.76 16.95 -7.91
N ALA A 39 -10.81 17.82 -7.54
CA ALA A 39 -10.83 18.57 -6.27
C ALA A 39 -12.09 19.42 -6.14
N HIS A 40 -12.47 20.12 -7.22
CA HIS A 40 -13.62 21.01 -7.26
C HIS A 40 -14.95 20.24 -7.12
N LEU A 41 -15.13 19.18 -7.91
CA LEU A 41 -16.36 18.39 -7.93
C LEU A 41 -16.54 17.55 -6.66
N SER A 42 -15.46 16.99 -6.12
CA SER A 42 -15.52 16.15 -4.92
C SER A 42 -15.54 16.94 -3.62
N GLY A 43 -15.06 18.19 -3.63
CA GLY A 43 -14.81 18.97 -2.42
C GLY A 43 -13.62 18.45 -1.58
N ILE A 44 -12.91 17.41 -2.02
CA ILE A 44 -11.78 16.82 -1.33
C ILE A 44 -10.55 17.71 -1.52
N LYS A 45 -10.02 18.21 -0.41
CA LYS A 45 -8.84 19.10 -0.42
C LYS A 45 -7.52 18.34 -0.38
N ASN A 46 -7.46 17.15 0.19
CA ASN A 46 -6.25 16.35 0.24
C ASN A 46 -6.61 14.91 -0.11
N GLY A 47 -5.98 14.35 -1.14
CA GLY A 47 -6.36 13.02 -1.62
C GLY A 47 -5.57 12.59 -2.83
N ILE A 48 -5.75 11.31 -3.21
CA ILE A 48 -5.18 10.73 -4.40
C ILE A 48 -6.26 10.71 -5.48
N VAL A 49 -5.93 11.22 -6.66
CA VAL A 49 -6.72 11.05 -7.87
C VAL A 49 -6.15 9.85 -8.61
N ILE A 50 -6.89 8.74 -8.53
CA ILE A 50 -6.54 7.49 -9.21
C ILE A 50 -6.41 7.77 -10.72
N ASP A 51 -5.39 7.19 -11.34
CA ASP A 51 -4.95 7.42 -12.74
C ASP A 51 -4.22 8.74 -13.01
N ILE A 52 -4.07 9.63 -12.02
CA ILE A 52 -3.51 10.97 -12.28
C ILE A 52 -2.43 11.40 -11.30
N GLY A 53 -2.71 11.46 -9.99
CA GLY A 53 -1.73 12.01 -9.03
C GLY A 53 -2.31 12.44 -7.70
N VAL A 54 -1.59 13.31 -6.98
CA VAL A 54 -1.95 13.71 -5.61
C VAL A 54 -2.44 15.16 -5.56
N ILE A 55 -3.52 15.41 -4.82
CA ILE A 55 -4.03 16.74 -4.48
C ILE A 55 -3.65 17.09 -3.04
N VAL A 56 -3.14 18.31 -2.84
CA VAL A 56 -2.87 18.93 -1.54
C VAL A 56 -3.52 20.31 -1.49
N ASN A 57 -4.30 20.58 -0.46
CA ASN A 57 -5.06 21.82 -0.27
C ASN A 57 -5.93 22.24 -1.47
N GLY A 58 -6.55 21.27 -2.15
CA GLY A 58 -7.44 21.47 -3.29
C GLY A 58 -6.71 21.79 -4.60
N ARG A 59 -5.38 21.61 -4.63
CA ARG A 59 -4.56 21.79 -5.83
C ARG A 59 -3.67 20.58 -6.08
N PRO A 60 -3.30 20.30 -7.34
CA PRO A 60 -2.31 19.29 -7.64
C PRO A 60 -1.03 19.57 -6.87
N ARG A 61 -0.45 18.54 -6.23
CA ARG A 61 0.89 18.64 -5.68
C ARG A 61 1.84 18.92 -6.84
N GLN A 62 2.54 20.04 -6.82
CA GLN A 62 3.56 20.33 -7.82
C GLN A 62 4.89 19.70 -7.44
N THR A 63 5.64 19.28 -8.45
CA THR A 63 6.99 18.77 -8.27
C THR A 63 7.95 19.88 -7.86
N GLN A 64 8.92 19.60 -6.98
CA GLN A 64 10.01 20.55 -6.72
C GLN A 64 10.84 20.75 -8.00
N THR A 65 11.06 22.01 -8.38
CA THR A 65 11.86 22.42 -9.54
C THR A 65 13.24 21.74 -9.50
N ASN A 66 13.68 21.19 -10.64
CA ASN A 66 14.94 20.44 -10.91
C ASN A 66 14.92 18.91 -10.90
N SER A 67 13.77 18.23 -10.72
CA SER A 67 13.76 16.76 -10.53
C SER A 67 12.97 15.92 -11.54
N ARG A 68 12.34 16.52 -12.56
CA ARG A 68 11.43 15.77 -13.45
C ARG A 68 11.83 15.78 -14.93
N LEU A 69 11.46 14.67 -15.57
CA LEU A 69 11.64 14.38 -16.98
C LEU A 69 10.27 14.48 -17.66
N ILE A 70 10.17 15.21 -18.77
CA ILE A 70 9.10 15.05 -19.76
C ILE A 70 9.71 14.23 -20.89
N ASP A 71 9.24 13.00 -21.08
CA ASP A 71 9.82 12.04 -22.04
C ASP A 71 11.36 11.97 -21.94
N ASP A 72 11.87 11.74 -20.73
CA ASP A 72 13.31 11.68 -20.42
C ASP A 72 14.11 12.98 -20.60
N ILE A 73 13.44 14.11 -20.86
CA ILE A 73 14.07 15.44 -20.92
C ILE A 73 13.86 16.18 -19.61
N ARG A 74 14.95 16.55 -18.94
CA ARG A 74 14.88 17.34 -17.71
C ARG A 74 14.39 18.75 -18.02
N VAL A 75 13.28 19.14 -17.38
CA VAL A 75 12.69 20.47 -17.54
C VAL A 75 12.67 21.22 -16.21
N ASN A 76 12.75 22.55 -16.29
CA ASN A 76 12.63 23.45 -15.13
C ASN A 76 11.29 24.20 -15.15
N ILE A 77 10.21 23.47 -15.40
CA ILE A 77 8.84 24.00 -15.33
C ILE A 77 8.04 23.21 -14.28
N PRO A 78 7.15 23.86 -13.52
CA PRO A 78 6.27 23.18 -12.58
C PRO A 78 5.26 22.33 -13.35
N VAL A 79 5.23 21.04 -13.02
CA VAL A 79 4.25 20.08 -13.50
C VAL A 79 3.59 19.41 -12.29
N ALA A 80 2.36 18.95 -12.47
CA ALA A 80 1.73 18.17 -11.43
C ALA A 80 2.49 16.86 -11.20
N ASP A 81 2.58 16.48 -9.93
CA ASP A 81 3.31 15.32 -9.46
C ASP A 81 2.46 14.07 -9.69
N THR A 82 2.63 13.48 -10.88
CA THR A 82 1.92 12.28 -11.31
C THR A 82 2.75 11.03 -11.02
N VAL A 83 2.03 9.96 -10.68
CA VAL A 83 2.54 8.59 -10.68
C VAL A 83 1.58 7.82 -11.57
N SER A 84 2.07 7.37 -12.72
CA SER A 84 1.29 6.58 -13.67
C SER A 84 1.71 5.12 -13.54
N LEU A 85 0.74 4.26 -13.27
CA LEU A 85 0.91 2.82 -13.42
C LEU A 85 0.43 2.46 -14.82
N PRO A 86 1.23 1.77 -15.65
CA PRO A 86 0.86 1.43 -17.03
C PRO A 86 -0.14 0.26 -17.07
N LEU A 87 -1.29 0.43 -16.41
CA LEU A 87 -2.35 -0.56 -16.28
C LEU A 87 -3.66 0.05 -16.76
N GLY A 88 -4.31 -0.60 -17.71
CA GLY A 88 -5.60 -0.16 -18.24
C GLY A 88 -6.31 -1.29 -18.98
N GLY A 89 -7.49 -0.99 -19.54
CA GLY A 89 -8.31 -1.99 -20.22
C GLY A 89 -7.62 -2.67 -21.40
N GLY A 90 -6.67 -1.99 -22.05
CA GLY A 90 -5.88 -2.53 -23.17
C GLY A 90 -4.57 -3.20 -22.77
N THR A 91 -4.18 -3.18 -21.50
CA THR A 91 -2.94 -3.83 -21.04
C THR A 91 -3.00 -5.33 -21.35
N ILE A 92 -1.92 -5.86 -21.91
CA ILE A 92 -1.84 -7.27 -22.31
C ILE A 92 -1.56 -8.13 -21.09
N ILE A 93 -2.26 -9.26 -20.98
CA ILE A 93 -2.09 -10.24 -19.89
C ILE A 93 -1.38 -11.47 -20.45
N HIS A 94 -0.16 -11.71 -19.98
CA HIS A 94 0.65 -12.84 -20.41
C HIS A 94 0.47 -14.00 -19.42
N VAL A 95 -0.18 -15.07 -19.85
CA VAL A 95 -0.40 -16.27 -19.03
C VAL A 95 0.49 -17.39 -19.54
N ASN A 96 1.32 -17.95 -18.66
CA ASN A 96 2.09 -19.17 -18.92
C ASN A 96 1.48 -20.34 -18.14
N GLU A 97 0.67 -21.14 -18.82
CA GLU A 97 -0.02 -22.28 -18.20
C GLU A 97 0.93 -23.38 -17.67
N LYS A 98 2.12 -23.54 -18.26
CA LYS A 98 3.08 -24.59 -17.85
C LYS A 98 3.78 -24.25 -16.56
N GLU A 99 4.15 -22.99 -16.40
CA GLU A 99 4.83 -22.48 -15.20
C GLU A 99 3.83 -21.94 -14.16
N HIS A 100 2.53 -21.94 -14.47
CA HIS A 100 1.47 -21.35 -13.67
C HIS A 100 1.75 -19.90 -13.27
N THR A 101 2.30 -19.10 -14.19
CA THR A 101 2.61 -17.69 -13.96
C THR A 101 1.75 -16.76 -14.81
N VAL A 102 1.46 -15.59 -14.24
CA VAL A 102 0.80 -14.47 -14.92
C VAL A 102 1.74 -13.27 -14.86
N GLN A 103 1.94 -12.61 -15.98
CA GLN A 103 2.77 -11.42 -16.09
C GLN A 103 1.96 -10.29 -16.72
N VAL A 104 2.05 -9.10 -16.13
CA VAL A 104 1.40 -7.89 -16.59
C VAL A 104 2.48 -6.85 -16.82
N GLU A 105 2.73 -6.55 -18.09
CA GLU A 105 3.78 -5.63 -18.52
C GLU A 105 3.16 -4.31 -19.04
N PRO A 106 3.96 -3.26 -19.28
CA PRO A 106 3.46 -1.99 -19.82
C PRO A 106 2.91 -2.08 -21.25
N ASP A 107 2.97 -3.25 -21.90
CA ASP A 107 2.49 -3.44 -23.26
C ASP A 107 0.96 -3.44 -23.32
N SER A 108 0.43 -2.85 -24.38
CA SER A 108 -0.99 -2.58 -24.51
C SER A 108 -1.42 -2.60 -25.96
N VAL A 109 -2.62 -3.13 -26.22
CA VAL A 109 -3.28 -3.00 -27.52
C VAL A 109 -3.80 -1.57 -27.75
N ALA A 110 -3.84 -0.75 -26.69
CA ALA A 110 -4.21 0.67 -26.71
C ALA A 110 -5.50 0.93 -27.51
N TYR A 111 -5.44 1.81 -28.52
CA TYR A 111 -6.58 2.17 -29.35
C TYR A 111 -7.14 1.01 -30.20
N ARG A 112 -6.45 -0.13 -30.28
CA ARG A 112 -6.88 -1.34 -31.00
C ARG A 112 -7.59 -2.36 -30.12
N LEU A 113 -7.95 -1.98 -28.89
CA LEU A 113 -8.64 -2.87 -27.94
C LEU A 113 -9.90 -3.51 -28.52
N ASP A 114 -10.68 -2.75 -29.29
CA ASP A 114 -11.92 -3.20 -29.94
C ASP A 114 -11.71 -4.13 -31.14
N GLN A 115 -10.46 -4.35 -31.54
CA GLN A 115 -10.08 -5.22 -32.66
C GLN A 115 -9.26 -6.43 -32.18
N GLU A 116 -8.36 -6.21 -31.22
CA GLU A 116 -7.37 -7.20 -30.78
C GLU A 116 -7.76 -7.92 -29.49
N GLY A 117 -8.59 -7.31 -28.63
CA GLY A 117 -9.01 -7.87 -27.34
C GLY A 117 -10.00 -9.03 -27.48
N LEU A 118 -9.92 -10.03 -26.59
CA LEU A 118 -10.79 -11.23 -26.65
C LEU A 118 -12.28 -10.87 -26.53
N ALA A 119 -12.63 -9.91 -25.68
CA ALA A 119 -13.99 -9.41 -25.47
C ALA A 119 -14.62 -8.85 -26.74
N PHE A 120 -13.80 -8.49 -27.73
CA PHE A 120 -14.21 -7.91 -29.00
C PHE A 120 -13.94 -8.85 -30.19
N GLY A 121 -13.70 -10.14 -29.94
CA GLY A 121 -13.47 -11.14 -30.98
C GLY A 121 -12.04 -11.20 -31.52
N GLY A 122 -11.11 -10.47 -30.89
CA GLY A 122 -9.69 -10.53 -31.18
C GLY A 122 -9.02 -11.79 -30.60
N LYS A 123 -7.68 -11.76 -30.48
CA LYS A 123 -6.85 -12.91 -30.06
C LYS A 123 -6.00 -12.64 -28.82
N THR A 124 -5.96 -11.40 -28.35
CA THR A 124 -5.06 -10.97 -27.27
C THR A 124 -5.85 -10.83 -25.98
N MET A 125 -5.40 -11.51 -24.92
CA MET A 125 -5.98 -11.34 -23.59
C MET A 125 -5.55 -9.99 -23.01
N THR A 126 -6.51 -9.23 -22.51
CA THR A 126 -6.32 -7.86 -22.02
C THR A 126 -6.94 -7.65 -20.63
N GLY A 127 -6.60 -6.54 -19.98
CA GLY A 127 -7.21 -6.15 -18.71
C GLY A 127 -8.74 -6.06 -18.76
N THR A 128 -9.33 -5.68 -19.90
CA THR A 128 -10.78 -5.67 -20.09
C THR A 128 -11.38 -7.07 -20.00
N ASP A 129 -10.67 -8.08 -20.54
CA ASP A 129 -11.12 -9.47 -20.52
C ASP A 129 -11.15 -10.00 -19.08
N ILE A 130 -10.12 -9.68 -18.29
CA ILE A 130 -10.05 -10.01 -16.86
C ILE A 130 -11.16 -9.30 -16.08
N ALA A 131 -11.40 -8.01 -16.33
CA ALA A 131 -12.45 -7.25 -15.65
C ALA A 131 -13.87 -7.79 -15.94
N LEU A 132 -14.13 -8.19 -17.19
CA LEU A 132 -15.38 -8.84 -17.59
C LEU A 132 -15.52 -10.23 -16.94
N ALA A 133 -14.45 -11.00 -16.92
CA ALA A 133 -14.40 -12.32 -16.29
C ALA A 133 -14.76 -12.23 -14.81
N ALA A 134 -14.12 -11.28 -14.11
CA ALA A 134 -14.30 -10.97 -12.69
C ALA A 134 -15.67 -10.36 -12.36
N ALA A 135 -16.55 -10.18 -13.34
CA ALA A 135 -17.82 -9.47 -13.19
C ALA A 135 -17.69 -8.04 -12.63
N LEU A 136 -16.49 -7.44 -12.73
CA LEU A 136 -16.22 -6.05 -12.34
C LEU A 136 -16.67 -5.05 -13.41
N ALA A 137 -16.87 -5.52 -14.64
CA ALA A 137 -17.41 -4.75 -15.75
C ALA A 137 -18.54 -5.52 -16.44
N THR A 138 -19.53 -4.79 -16.97
CA THR A 138 -20.65 -5.36 -17.74
C THR A 138 -20.96 -4.48 -18.95
N GLY A 139 -21.48 -5.06 -20.03
CA GLY A 139 -21.90 -4.30 -21.22
C GLY A 139 -20.76 -3.78 -22.10
N ILE A 140 -19.56 -4.33 -21.94
CA ILE A 140 -18.37 -4.04 -22.77
C ILE A 140 -18.05 -5.27 -23.62
N GLY A 141 -17.74 -5.06 -24.90
CA GLY A 141 -17.47 -6.15 -25.84
C GLY A 141 -18.72 -6.85 -26.35
N HIS A 142 -18.52 -7.81 -27.25
CA HIS A 142 -19.58 -8.62 -27.87
C HIS A 142 -19.29 -10.13 -27.86
N CYS A 143 -18.11 -10.54 -27.39
CA CYS A 143 -17.70 -11.92 -27.22
C CYS A 143 -17.45 -12.20 -25.74
N PHE A 144 -18.32 -12.99 -25.10
CA PHE A 144 -18.18 -13.33 -23.69
C PHE A 144 -17.33 -14.59 -23.55
N ALA A 145 -16.01 -14.45 -23.43
CA ALA A 145 -15.17 -15.55 -22.97
C ALA A 145 -15.37 -15.70 -21.44
N LYS A 146 -15.99 -16.80 -21.02
CA LYS A 146 -16.03 -17.19 -19.60
C LYS A 146 -14.61 -17.51 -19.13
N LEU A 147 -13.92 -16.53 -18.55
CA LEU A 147 -12.64 -16.71 -17.84
C LEU A 147 -12.91 -16.95 -16.34
N SER A 148 -13.92 -17.77 -16.00
CA SER A 148 -14.33 -18.05 -14.61
C SER A 148 -13.28 -18.80 -13.79
N SER A 149 -12.17 -19.22 -14.40
CA SER A 149 -11.09 -19.98 -13.74
C SER A 149 -9.97 -19.10 -13.16
N PHE A 150 -9.99 -17.78 -13.35
CA PHE A 150 -8.91 -16.88 -12.92
C PHE A 150 -9.28 -15.96 -11.75
N ILE A 151 -10.53 -15.96 -11.31
CA ILE A 151 -10.93 -15.24 -10.09
C ILE A 151 -10.66 -16.16 -8.92
N VAL A 152 -9.68 -15.79 -8.10
CA VAL A 152 -9.46 -16.43 -6.80
C VAL A 152 -10.27 -15.61 -5.80
N GLU A 153 -11.38 -16.18 -5.32
CA GLU A 153 -12.14 -15.59 -4.22
C GLU A 153 -11.49 -15.97 -2.89
N PRO A 154 -11.50 -15.07 -1.88
CA PRO A 154 -11.05 -15.41 -0.53
C PRO A 154 -11.77 -16.65 -0.01
N THR A 155 -11.03 -17.61 0.52
CA THR A 155 -11.61 -18.85 1.06
C THR A 155 -11.79 -18.74 2.57
N PHE A 156 -12.94 -19.18 3.08
CA PHE A 156 -13.23 -19.14 4.52
C PHE A 156 -13.50 -20.55 5.05
N ASP A 157 -13.05 -20.82 6.29
CA ASP A 157 -13.39 -22.06 6.98
C ASP A 157 -14.84 -22.04 7.53
N GLU A 158 -15.25 -23.15 8.14
CA GLU A 158 -16.58 -23.31 8.75
C GLU A 158 -16.88 -22.33 9.89
N ASN A 159 -15.85 -21.68 10.45
CA ASN A 159 -15.95 -20.69 11.52
C ASN A 159 -15.88 -19.24 10.98
N GLY A 160 -15.78 -19.05 9.66
CA GLY A 160 -15.67 -17.73 9.04
C GLY A 160 -14.27 -17.12 9.13
N VAL A 161 -13.23 -17.92 9.38
CA VAL A 161 -11.84 -17.48 9.33
C VAL A 161 -11.37 -17.46 7.89
N TRP A 162 -10.73 -16.37 7.45
CA TRP A 162 -10.10 -16.32 6.13
C TRP A 162 -8.88 -17.25 6.09
N CYS A 163 -8.96 -18.30 5.27
CA CYS A 163 -7.86 -19.17 4.90
C CYS A 163 -7.04 -18.49 3.81
N ILE A 164 -5.88 -17.95 4.19
CA ILE A 164 -5.00 -17.18 3.31
C ILE A 164 -4.05 -18.12 2.55
N ASP A 165 -4.04 -18.03 1.22
CA ASP A 165 -3.06 -18.69 0.36
C ASP A 165 -1.96 -17.74 -0.17
N SER A 166 -1.09 -18.24 -1.05
CA SER A 166 0.01 -17.43 -1.60
C SER A 166 -0.44 -16.26 -2.48
N ILE A 167 -1.61 -16.36 -3.13
CA ILE A 167 -2.19 -15.32 -3.99
C ILE A 167 -2.83 -14.24 -3.12
N ASP A 168 -3.58 -14.64 -2.08
CA ASP A 168 -4.13 -13.73 -1.08
C ASP A 168 -3.02 -12.84 -0.47
N ILE A 169 -1.88 -13.45 -0.12
CA ILE A 169 -0.70 -12.73 0.39
C ILE A 169 -0.20 -11.67 -0.59
N GLU A 170 -0.17 -12.00 -1.88
CA GLU A 170 0.30 -11.07 -2.91
C GLU A 170 -0.66 -9.89 -3.06
N TYR A 171 -1.97 -10.16 -3.07
CA TYR A 171 -3.01 -9.13 -3.14
C TYR A 171 -3.06 -8.25 -1.89
N ILE A 172 -2.93 -8.83 -0.69
CA ILE A 172 -2.79 -8.07 0.55
C ILE A 172 -1.54 -7.19 0.46
N ALA A 173 -0.40 -7.71 0.01
CA ALA A 173 0.83 -6.93 -0.13
C ALA A 173 0.71 -5.74 -1.11
N TYR A 174 0.00 -5.91 -2.23
CA TYR A 174 -0.28 -4.79 -3.14
C TYR A 174 -1.25 -3.79 -2.51
N GLY A 175 -2.34 -4.27 -1.90
CA GLY A 175 -3.35 -3.45 -1.23
C GLY A 175 -2.75 -2.63 -0.08
N THR A 176 -1.92 -3.24 0.77
CA THR A 176 -1.21 -2.55 1.86
C THR A 176 -0.14 -1.62 1.33
N GLY A 177 0.49 -1.89 0.18
CA GLY A 177 1.37 -0.93 -0.49
C GLY A 177 0.65 0.35 -0.91
N ILE A 178 -0.58 0.22 -1.41
CA ILE A 178 -1.45 1.33 -1.81
C ILE A 178 -1.95 2.10 -0.56
N LEU A 179 -2.54 1.40 0.40
CA LEU A 179 -3.10 1.98 1.63
C LEU A 179 -2.03 2.54 2.57
N GLY A 180 -0.88 1.87 2.63
CA GLY A 180 0.30 2.25 3.39
C GLY A 180 1.00 3.51 2.86
N SER A 181 0.50 4.14 1.78
CA SER A 181 1.05 5.37 1.22
C SER A 181 2.57 5.26 0.91
N GLY A 182 3.04 4.07 0.51
CA GLY A 182 4.43 3.81 0.13
C GLY A 182 5.35 3.17 1.19
N GLY A 183 4.84 2.65 2.32
CA GLY A 183 5.60 1.87 3.30
C GLY A 183 4.88 0.58 3.75
N GLY A 184 5.55 -0.33 4.47
CA GLY A 184 4.89 -1.43 5.19
C GLY A 184 5.41 -2.86 4.98
N GLY A 185 6.24 -3.15 3.98
CA GLY A 185 6.79 -4.50 3.74
C GLY A 185 5.75 -5.56 3.28
N LYS A 186 6.20 -6.77 2.91
CA LYS A 186 5.35 -7.88 2.44
C LYS A 186 5.46 -9.09 3.39
N TYR A 187 4.35 -9.69 3.83
CA TYR A 187 4.34 -10.79 4.83
C TYR A 187 3.19 -11.81 4.65
N LYS A 188 3.28 -12.99 5.30
CA LYS A 188 2.29 -14.09 5.27
C LYS A 188 1.52 -14.19 6.60
N MET A 189 0.18 -14.33 6.61
CA MET A 189 -0.66 -14.33 7.84
C MET A 189 -1.99 -15.08 7.64
N CYS A 190 -2.70 -15.47 8.71
CA CYS A 190 -4.14 -15.84 8.72
C CYS A 190 -4.93 -14.68 9.35
N VAL A 191 -6.18 -14.36 8.95
CA VAL A 191 -6.89 -13.15 9.41
C VAL A 191 -8.24 -13.46 10.08
N VAL A 192 -8.51 -12.85 11.24
CA VAL A 192 -9.82 -12.87 11.94
C VAL A 192 -10.29 -11.47 12.28
N SER A 193 -11.61 -11.30 12.32
CA SER A 193 -12.20 -10.05 12.78
C SER A 193 -11.90 -9.77 14.27
N PRO A 194 -11.83 -8.50 14.70
CA PRO A 194 -11.62 -8.13 16.10
C PRO A 194 -12.60 -8.77 17.09
N SER A 195 -13.84 -9.04 16.66
CA SER A 195 -14.87 -9.68 17.50
C SER A 195 -14.52 -11.10 17.92
N PHE A 196 -13.58 -11.76 17.22
CA PHE A 196 -13.04 -13.07 17.60
C PHE A 196 -12.42 -13.06 19.01
N PHE A 197 -11.83 -11.93 19.42
CA PHE A 197 -11.15 -11.79 20.71
C PHE A 197 -11.98 -11.06 21.77
N ALA A 198 -13.19 -10.59 21.44
CA ALA A 198 -14.02 -9.78 22.35
C ALA A 198 -14.43 -10.51 23.63
N ALA A 199 -14.43 -11.86 23.62
CA ALA A 199 -14.72 -12.70 24.78
C ALA A 199 -13.49 -13.33 25.42
N SER A 200 -12.27 -13.06 24.91
CA SER A 200 -11.03 -13.67 25.39
C SER A 200 -10.31 -12.78 26.41
N SER A 201 -9.68 -13.42 27.41
CA SER A 201 -8.71 -12.79 28.32
C SER A 201 -7.31 -12.67 27.72
N ASP A 202 -7.10 -13.14 26.48
CA ASP A 202 -5.81 -13.16 25.83
C ASP A 202 -5.27 -11.75 25.55
N LEU A 203 -3.94 -11.65 25.53
CA LEU A 203 -3.23 -10.46 25.09
C LEU A 203 -2.96 -10.55 23.59
N ILE A 204 -3.22 -9.43 22.92
CA ILE A 204 -2.88 -9.19 21.53
C ILE A 204 -1.59 -8.38 21.52
N VAL A 205 -0.68 -8.73 20.62
CA VAL A 205 0.59 -8.01 20.46
C VAL A 205 0.73 -7.58 19.01
N GLY A 206 0.96 -6.28 18.81
CA GLY A 206 1.44 -5.79 17.53
C GLY A 206 2.86 -6.30 17.28
N ALA A 207 3.12 -6.78 16.08
CA ALA A 207 4.46 -7.23 15.67
C ALA A 207 4.82 -6.62 14.32
N GLY A 208 6.10 -6.30 14.13
CA GLY A 208 6.58 -5.68 12.90
C GLY A 208 8.09 -5.55 12.86
N PHE A 209 8.61 -5.01 11.76
CA PHE A 209 10.02 -4.72 11.63
C PHE A 209 10.28 -3.22 11.77
N MET A 210 11.45 -2.89 12.31
CA MET A 210 11.96 -1.52 12.30
C MET A 210 13.37 -1.48 11.74
N GLY A 211 13.62 -0.51 10.85
CA GLY A 211 14.90 -0.43 10.17
C GLY A 211 14.92 0.48 8.95
N ALA A 212 16.04 0.41 8.23
CA ALA A 212 16.19 1.06 6.95
C ALA A 212 15.64 0.13 5.85
N PRO A 213 14.71 0.59 5.00
CA PRO A 213 14.15 -0.23 3.92
C PRO A 213 15.22 -0.83 2.99
N THR A 214 16.30 -0.08 2.72
CA THR A 214 17.43 -0.54 1.90
C THR A 214 18.13 -1.75 2.52
N VAL A 215 18.29 -1.79 3.84
CA VAL A 215 18.89 -2.93 4.54
C VAL A 215 17.95 -4.12 4.53
N SER A 216 16.64 -3.91 4.66
CA SER A 216 15.65 -5.00 4.58
C SER A 216 15.57 -5.66 3.19
N HIS A 217 16.02 -4.97 2.12
CA HIS A 217 16.12 -5.57 0.79
C HIS A 217 17.41 -6.39 0.58
N GLU A 218 18.49 -6.06 1.31
CA GLU A 218 19.80 -6.70 1.16
C GLU A 218 20.04 -7.81 2.18
N LEU A 219 19.47 -7.66 3.38
CA LEU A 219 19.60 -8.59 4.50
C LEU A 219 18.36 -9.49 4.54
N LEU A 220 18.56 -10.78 4.24
CA LEU A 220 17.51 -11.77 4.38
C LEU A 220 17.21 -12.00 5.88
N PRO A 221 16.00 -11.71 6.37
CA PRO A 221 15.62 -12.06 7.73
C PRO A 221 15.52 -13.58 7.89
N ASN A 222 15.77 -14.07 9.10
CA ASN A 222 15.56 -15.47 9.45
C ASN A 222 14.06 -15.82 9.54
N GLY A 223 13.18 -14.82 9.53
CA GLY A 223 11.72 -14.97 9.49
C GLY A 223 11.10 -15.29 10.85
N HIS A 224 11.88 -15.19 11.92
CA HIS A 224 11.50 -15.57 13.27
C HIS A 224 11.65 -14.43 14.28
N GLU A 225 12.19 -13.28 13.87
CA GLU A 225 12.62 -12.21 14.77
C GLU A 225 11.48 -11.64 15.60
N CYS A 226 10.37 -11.28 14.93
CA CYS A 226 9.17 -10.82 15.61
C CYS A 226 8.62 -11.89 16.57
N LEU A 227 8.64 -13.16 16.15
CA LEU A 227 8.16 -14.27 16.98
C LEU A 227 9.05 -14.49 18.21
N GLU A 228 10.38 -14.39 18.08
CA GLU A 228 11.30 -14.49 19.20
C GLU A 228 11.10 -13.35 20.20
N ALA A 229 10.87 -12.11 19.71
CA ALA A 229 10.52 -10.99 20.57
C ALA A 229 9.19 -11.22 21.32
N VAL A 230 8.16 -11.72 20.62
CA VAL A 230 6.86 -12.08 21.23
C VAL A 230 7.01 -13.22 22.25
N ASN A 231 7.81 -14.25 21.95
CA ASN A 231 8.05 -15.38 22.87
C ASN A 231 8.68 -14.94 24.19
N VAL A 232 9.58 -13.95 24.15
CA VAL A 232 10.19 -13.41 25.37
C VAL A 232 9.22 -12.53 26.15
N LEU A 233 8.44 -11.69 25.46
CA LEU A 233 7.35 -10.92 26.07
C LEU A 233 6.34 -11.82 26.77
N GLU A 234 5.95 -12.92 26.14
CA GLU A 234 5.02 -13.92 26.69
C GLU A 234 5.55 -14.53 27.99
N LYS A 235 6.84 -14.94 28.00
CA LYS A 235 7.51 -15.45 29.20
C LYS A 235 7.61 -14.41 30.30
N TYR A 236 7.90 -13.15 29.95
CA TYR A 236 7.99 -12.05 30.91
C TYR A 236 6.65 -11.80 31.60
N LEU A 237 5.56 -11.81 30.84
CA LEU A 237 4.20 -11.57 31.36
C LEU A 237 3.58 -12.80 32.04
N SER A 238 4.15 -13.99 31.84
CA SER A 238 3.58 -15.25 32.34
C SER A 238 2.13 -15.48 31.90
N THR A 239 1.79 -15.06 30.68
CA THR A 239 0.45 -15.19 30.08
C THR A 239 0.56 -15.57 28.62
N ASN A 240 -0.47 -16.19 28.05
CA ASN A 240 -0.50 -16.51 26.63
C ASN A 240 -0.71 -15.24 25.79
N ILE A 241 0.02 -15.15 24.68
CA ILE A 241 -0.20 -14.14 23.65
C ILE A 241 -0.77 -14.83 22.42
N ALA A 242 -1.89 -14.33 21.91
CA ALA A 242 -2.65 -14.94 20.82
C ALA A 242 -1.88 -15.02 19.48
N VAL A 243 -0.66 -14.50 19.36
CA VAL A 243 0.10 -14.39 18.09
C VAL A 243 1.00 -15.61 17.83
N LYS A 244 0.93 -16.67 18.64
CA LYS A 244 1.83 -17.81 18.49
C LYS A 244 1.40 -18.73 17.34
N LYS A 245 2.38 -19.04 16.46
CA LYS A 245 2.34 -20.00 15.32
C LYS A 245 1.07 -20.86 15.29
N ASP A 246 0.23 -20.62 14.27
CA ASP A 246 -1.11 -21.19 14.01
C ASP A 246 -2.32 -20.36 14.49
N ILE A 247 -2.12 -19.15 15.01
CA ILE A 247 -3.23 -18.29 15.48
C ILE A 247 -3.26 -16.93 14.75
N PHE A 248 -4.48 -16.47 14.60
CA PHE A 248 -4.99 -15.42 13.73
C PHE A 248 -4.35 -14.04 13.94
N CYS A 249 -4.02 -13.37 12.84
CA CYS A 249 -3.86 -11.92 12.76
C CYS A 249 -5.24 -11.26 12.86
N ILE A 250 -5.33 -10.14 13.56
CA ILE A 250 -6.56 -9.36 13.54
C ILE A 250 -6.66 -8.63 12.21
N ASP A 251 -7.86 -8.60 11.63
CA ASP A 251 -8.22 -7.76 10.50
C ASP A 251 -8.28 -6.30 10.95
N GLY A 252 -7.10 -5.72 11.10
CA GLY A 252 -6.96 -4.37 11.58
C GLY A 252 -5.52 -4.01 11.90
N ASP A 253 -5.28 -2.71 11.94
CA ASP A 253 -4.02 -2.13 12.36
C ASP A 253 -4.27 -0.92 13.27
N ALA A 254 -3.22 -0.43 13.92
CA ALA A 254 -3.34 0.65 14.89
C ALA A 254 -3.48 2.05 14.27
N MET A 255 -3.60 2.19 12.94
CA MET A 255 -3.50 3.48 12.23
C MET A 255 -4.38 3.60 10.98
N GLY A 256 -4.73 2.51 10.29
CA GLY A 256 -5.40 2.49 8.98
C GLY A 256 -4.53 2.98 7.81
N ARG A 257 -3.25 3.30 8.08
CA ARG A 257 -2.23 3.82 7.12
C ARG A 257 -0.84 3.83 7.77
N ALA A 258 0.22 4.06 6.99
CA ALA A 258 1.56 4.28 7.56
C ALA A 258 1.73 5.72 8.07
N PHE A 259 2.23 5.85 9.30
CA PHE A 259 2.71 7.11 9.89
C PHE A 259 4.17 6.97 10.34
N PRO A 260 4.94 8.08 10.36
CA PRO A 260 6.36 8.03 10.69
C PRO A 260 6.68 7.81 12.17
N TYR A 261 5.75 8.06 13.09
CA TYR A 261 6.00 8.04 14.54
C TYR A 261 4.96 7.23 15.32
N LEU A 262 5.39 6.57 16.41
CA LEU A 262 4.54 5.72 17.27
C LEU A 262 3.47 6.53 18.02
N ASN A 263 3.70 7.81 18.28
CA ASN A 263 2.72 8.67 18.93
C ASN A 263 1.46 8.94 18.07
N GLN A 264 1.47 8.49 16.81
CA GLN A 264 0.35 8.57 15.88
C GLN A 264 -0.45 7.26 15.83
N CYS A 265 -0.02 6.22 16.55
CA CYS A 265 -0.78 4.96 16.69
C CYS A 265 -1.98 5.18 17.61
N LEU A 266 -3.09 4.50 17.32
CA LEU A 266 -4.26 4.44 18.19
C LEU A 266 -3.89 4.05 19.62
N SER A 267 -2.98 3.08 19.80
CA SER A 267 -2.49 2.67 21.13
C SER A 267 -1.94 3.86 21.93
N SER A 268 -1.08 4.67 21.31
CA SER A 268 -0.50 5.86 21.93
C SER A 268 -1.54 6.96 22.15
N ILE A 269 -2.45 7.18 21.20
CA ILE A 269 -3.52 8.18 21.28
C ILE A 269 -4.49 7.87 22.43
N HIS A 270 -4.78 6.58 22.66
CA HIS A 270 -5.61 6.11 23.76
C HIS A 270 -4.85 5.99 25.09
N GLY A 271 -3.57 6.39 25.14
CA GLY A 271 -2.78 6.39 26.36
C GLY A 271 -2.43 4.99 26.87
N LEU A 272 -2.36 4.00 25.97
CA LEU A 272 -1.91 2.66 26.33
C LEU A 272 -0.42 2.67 26.72
N PRO A 273 0.02 1.77 27.61
CA PRO A 273 1.39 1.72 28.07
C PRO A 273 2.40 1.56 26.92
N ALA A 274 3.55 2.22 27.04
CA ALA A 274 4.67 2.09 26.11
C ALA A 274 5.53 0.84 26.39
N THR A 275 5.28 0.17 27.51
CA THR A 275 6.03 -0.99 27.99
C THR A 275 5.06 -2.03 28.54
N PRO A 276 5.42 -3.33 28.52
CA PRO A 276 6.74 -3.82 28.15
C PRO A 276 6.80 -4.24 26.67
N SER A 277 7.96 -4.02 26.03
CA SER A 277 8.19 -4.25 24.59
C SER A 277 9.57 -4.86 24.33
N TRP A 278 9.71 -5.62 23.23
CA TRP A 278 10.95 -6.32 22.91
C TRP A 278 11.38 -6.14 21.46
N LEU A 279 12.70 -6.16 21.25
CA LEU A 279 13.37 -6.19 19.96
C LEU A 279 14.13 -7.50 19.80
N CYS A 280 14.22 -7.98 18.57
CA CYS A 280 15.10 -9.08 18.18
C CYS A 280 15.99 -8.64 17.02
N ASP A 281 17.30 -8.71 17.20
CA ASP A 281 18.28 -8.41 16.15
C ASP A 281 18.25 -9.48 15.05
N VAL A 282 18.06 -9.06 13.80
CA VAL A 282 18.08 -9.94 12.63
C VAL A 282 19.44 -10.63 12.46
N ARG A 283 20.55 -9.97 12.84
CA ARG A 283 21.90 -10.52 12.61
C ARG A 283 22.33 -11.51 13.68
N SER A 284 22.21 -11.10 14.95
CA SER A 284 22.73 -11.89 16.07
C SER A 284 21.66 -12.72 16.79
N GLY A 285 20.38 -12.45 16.56
CA GLY A 285 19.28 -13.01 17.37
C GLY A 285 19.23 -12.45 18.80
N THR A 286 20.01 -11.40 19.11
CA THR A 286 20.00 -10.76 20.43
C THR A 286 18.65 -10.13 20.70
N ILE A 287 18.09 -10.44 21.87
CA ILE A 287 16.79 -9.93 22.31
C ILE A 287 16.99 -8.81 23.33
N ILE A 288 16.30 -7.69 23.17
CA ILE A 288 16.40 -6.51 24.02
C ILE A 288 15.00 -6.07 24.46
N GLY A 289 14.80 -5.99 25.77
CA GLY A 289 13.53 -5.53 26.35
C GLY A 289 13.58 -4.07 26.78
N THR A 290 12.41 -3.48 26.94
CA THR A 290 12.22 -2.21 27.63
C THR A 290 12.07 -2.40 29.13
N ASP A 291 12.23 -1.31 29.89
CA ASP A 291 11.99 -1.27 31.34
C ASP A 291 11.05 -0.11 31.71
N GLU A 292 10.76 0.04 33.00
CA GLU A 292 9.84 1.05 33.53
C GLU A 292 10.33 2.50 33.37
N SER A 293 11.58 2.73 32.95
CA SER A 293 12.08 4.09 32.68
C SER A 293 11.49 4.71 31.41
N ILE A 294 10.92 3.89 30.51
CA ILE A 294 10.25 4.35 29.29
C ILE A 294 8.77 4.56 29.59
N SER A 295 8.35 5.82 29.59
CA SER A 295 7.04 6.23 30.08
C SER A 295 6.02 6.50 28.97
N ASN A 296 6.47 6.77 27.75
CA ASN A 296 5.61 7.20 26.64
C ASN A 296 6.12 6.72 25.28
N SER A 297 5.26 6.85 24.26
CA SER A 297 5.53 6.37 22.90
C SER A 297 6.75 7.01 22.24
N GLN A 298 7.07 8.28 22.56
CA GLN A 298 8.22 8.98 22.01
C GLN A 298 9.53 8.45 22.60
N GLU A 299 9.56 8.17 23.90
CA GLU A 299 10.70 7.54 24.57
C GLU A 299 10.91 6.11 24.07
N LEU A 300 9.82 5.35 23.89
CA LEU A 300 9.88 4.00 23.33
C LEU A 300 10.45 4.02 21.91
N GLU A 301 9.98 4.95 21.07
CA GLU A 301 10.47 5.09 19.72
C GLU A 301 11.95 5.49 19.68
N ALA A 302 12.37 6.42 20.53
CA ALA A 302 13.77 6.81 20.65
C ALA A 302 14.65 5.64 21.05
N PHE A 303 14.20 4.83 22.02
CA PHE A 303 14.86 3.60 22.42
C PHE A 303 14.97 2.62 21.25
N PHE A 304 13.85 2.30 20.58
CA PHE A 304 13.87 1.41 19.42
C PHE A 304 14.82 1.89 18.32
N ARG A 305 14.82 3.20 18.02
CA ARG A 305 15.64 3.75 16.92
C ARG A 305 17.12 3.65 17.23
N LYS A 306 17.48 3.92 18.48
CA LYS A 306 18.84 3.72 18.97
C LYS A 306 19.26 2.26 18.85
N GLU A 307 18.50 1.34 19.43
CA GLU A 307 18.87 -0.08 19.45
C GLU A 307 18.92 -0.68 18.04
N CYS A 308 17.99 -0.30 17.16
CA CYS A 308 17.98 -0.68 15.74
C CYS A 308 19.23 -0.18 15.01
N THR A 309 19.64 1.06 15.24
CA THR A 309 20.84 1.64 14.61
C THR A 309 22.11 0.89 15.04
N GLU A 310 22.26 0.61 16.32
CA GLU A 310 23.41 -0.12 16.87
C GLU A 310 23.51 -1.56 16.33
N ARG A 311 22.40 -2.14 15.89
CA ARG A 311 22.29 -3.51 15.37
C ARG A 311 22.31 -3.61 13.84
N GLY A 312 22.60 -2.49 13.17
CA GLY A 312 22.74 -2.49 11.72
C GLY A 312 21.42 -2.35 10.97
N LEU A 313 20.48 -1.61 11.56
CA LEU A 313 19.29 -1.03 10.91
C LEU A 313 18.23 -2.05 10.46
N CYS A 314 18.11 -3.19 11.14
CA CYS A 314 16.99 -4.12 10.93
C CYS A 314 16.75 -4.96 12.19
N VAL A 315 15.59 -4.79 12.83
CA VAL A 315 15.18 -5.54 14.02
C VAL A 315 13.70 -5.94 13.91
N GLY A 316 13.37 -7.13 14.40
CA GLY A 316 11.98 -7.52 14.66
C GLY A 316 11.50 -6.91 15.98
N VAL A 317 10.22 -6.55 16.06
CA VAL A 317 9.63 -5.81 17.18
C VAL A 317 8.39 -6.54 17.69
N ALA A 318 8.27 -6.64 19.00
CA ALA A 318 7.04 -6.91 19.73
C ALA A 318 6.64 -5.65 20.50
N PHE A 319 5.51 -5.05 20.11
CA PHE A 319 4.95 -3.85 20.75
C PHE A 319 4.28 -4.18 22.09
N PRO A 320 3.93 -3.16 22.90
CA PRO A 320 3.21 -3.39 24.15
C PRO A 320 1.93 -4.21 23.91
N PRO A 321 1.66 -5.22 24.75
CA PRO A 321 0.46 -6.02 24.64
C PRO A 321 -0.78 -5.19 24.98
N ILE A 322 -1.90 -5.56 24.37
CA ILE A 322 -3.21 -4.95 24.59
C ILE A 322 -4.23 -6.05 24.83
N HIS A 323 -5.19 -5.83 25.72
CA HIS A 323 -6.25 -6.81 25.97
C HIS A 323 -7.18 -6.93 24.77
N GLY A 324 -7.70 -8.14 24.51
CA GLY A 324 -8.75 -8.39 23.50
C GLY A 324 -9.91 -7.40 23.55
N THR A 325 -10.39 -7.10 24.75
CA THR A 325 -11.47 -6.13 25.01
C THR A 325 -11.14 -4.67 24.65
N ALA A 326 -9.88 -4.31 24.42
CA ALA A 326 -9.50 -2.95 24.03
C ALA A 326 -9.77 -2.66 22.52
N TRP A 327 -10.14 -3.68 21.74
CA TRP A 327 -10.44 -3.58 20.31
C TRP A 327 -11.94 -3.51 19.97
N SER A 328 -12.82 -3.60 20.98
CA SER A 328 -14.28 -3.55 20.81
C SER A 328 -14.86 -2.14 20.82
#